data_AF-A0A9D9ID36-F1
#
_entry.id   AF-A0A9D9ID36-F1
#
_cell.length_a   1.000
_cell.length_b   1.000
_cell.length_c   1.000
_cell.angle_alpha   90.00
_cell.angle_beta   90.00
_cell.angle_gamma   90.00
#
_symmetry.space_group_name_H-M   'P 1'
#
loop_
_entity.id
_entity.type
_entity.pdbx_description
1 polymer ?
#
loop_
_entity_poly.entity_id
_entity_poly.type
_entity_poly.pdbx_seq_one_letter_code
_entity_poly.pdbx_strand_id
1 'polypeptide(L)'
;MTQIVFQAAAIACCIYTAYRIVLFIVRKSRKTEKASQRVSASPDRIIEGIEPDNGEECVSVPPVMECIKEVDIRHSLISLYTATYLDCKPVGSRAQVYISKENHALIRRFLAVVAPNVPISGYVNKVVEEHLRNYRDEISQLHSDSISKPL
;
A
#
# COMPACT_ATOMS: atom_id res chain seq x y z
N MET A 1 -56.38 7.85 0.30
CA MET A 1 -55.71 6.52 0.35
C MET A 1 -54.27 6.55 -0.16
N THR A 2 -53.94 7.30 -1.21
CA THR A 2 -52.57 7.40 -1.77
C THR A 2 -51.53 8.07 -0.84
N GLN A 3 -51.93 9.06 -0.04
CA GLN A 3 -51.03 9.77 0.88
C GLN A 3 -50.47 8.86 1.98
N ILE A 4 -51.29 7.95 2.53
CA ILE A 4 -50.88 7.01 3.58
C ILE A 4 -49.88 5.98 3.03
N VAL A 5 -50.09 5.52 1.79
CA VAL A 5 -49.18 4.59 1.11
C VAL A 5 -47.81 5.24 0.86
N PHE A 6 -47.79 6.51 0.46
CA PHE A 6 -46.54 7.24 0.25
C PHE A 6 -45.76 7.47 1.55
N GLN A 7 -46.46 7.80 2.63
CA GLN A 7 -45.86 7.95 3.96
C GLN A 7 -45.28 6.61 4.47
N ALA A 8 -46.01 5.51 4.30
CA ALA A 8 -45.52 4.18 4.67
C ALA A 8 -44.26 3.78 3.86
N ALA A 9 -44.23 4.08 2.56
CA ALA A 9 -43.06 3.83 1.70
C ALA A 9 -41.85 4.69 2.11
N ALA A 10 -42.07 5.96 2.44
CA ALA A 10 -41.02 6.86 2.91
C ALA A 10 -40.43 6.37 4.25
N ILE A 11 -41.27 5.97 5.21
CA ILE A 11 -40.84 5.43 6.50
C ILE A 11 -40.03 4.14 6.31
N ALA A 12 -40.48 3.22 5.46
CA ALA A 12 -39.75 2.00 5.15
C ALA A 12 -38.37 2.28 4.52
N CYS A 13 -38.29 3.28 3.63
CA CYS A 13 -37.04 3.73 3.03
C CYS A 13 -36.07 4.32 4.08
N CYS A 14 -36.57 5.16 4.98
CA CYS A 14 -35.78 5.72 6.08
C CYS A 14 -35.24 4.63 7.03
N ILE A 15 -36.06 3.64 7.39
CA ILE A 15 -35.63 2.52 8.24
C ILE A 15 -34.57 1.68 7.52
N TYR A 16 -34.77 1.39 6.24
CA TYR A 16 -33.84 0.58 5.45
C TYR A 16 -32.47 1.26 5.31
N THR A 17 -32.46 2.56 5.01
CA THR A 17 -31.23 3.35 4.89
C THR A 17 -30.48 3.46 6.22
N ALA A 18 -31.18 3.72 7.33
CA ALA A 18 -30.60 3.72 8.67
C ALA A 18 -29.98 2.35 9.02
N TYR A 19 -30.69 1.25 8.79
CA TYR A 19 -30.19 -0.10 9.03
C TYR A 19 -28.92 -0.40 8.21
N ARG A 20 -28.88 0.00 6.94
CA ARG A 20 -27.70 -0.18 6.06
C ARG A 20 -26.49 0.61 6.55
N ILE A 21 -26.69 1.84 7.03
CA ILE A 21 -25.61 2.67 7.60
C ILE A 21 -25.08 2.05 8.89
N VAL A 22 -25.95 1.63 9.80
CA VAL A 22 -25.56 0.96 11.05
C VAL A 22 -24.78 -0.33 10.76
N LEU A 23 -25.27 -1.15 9.82
CA LEU A 23 -24.60 -2.39 9.41
C LEU A 23 -23.22 -2.13 8.78
N PHE A 24 -23.07 -1.03 8.04
CA PHE A 24 -21.80 -0.62 7.47
C PHE A 24 -20.79 -0.20 8.55
N ILE A 25 -21.24 0.57 9.55
CA ILE A 25 -20.41 1.00 10.68
C ILE A 25 -19.97 -0.21 11.51
N VAL A 26 -20.89 -1.12 11.87
CA VAL A 26 -20.55 -2.33 12.64
C VAL A 26 -19.55 -3.23 11.90
N ARG A 27 -19.72 -3.41 10.58
CA ARG A 27 -18.77 -4.18 9.76
C ARG A 27 -17.39 -3.51 9.71
N LYS A 28 -17.34 -2.18 9.65
CA LYS A 28 -16.08 -1.42 9.66
C LYS A 28 -15.35 -1.55 11.00
N SER A 29 -16.05 -1.45 12.12
CA SER A 29 -15.47 -1.55 13.46
C SER A 29 -14.95 -2.96 13.79
N ARG A 30 -15.64 -4.02 13.34
CA ARG A 30 -15.14 -5.40 13.47
C ARG A 30 -13.88 -5.67 12.66
N LYS A 31 -13.65 -4.92 11.57
CA LYS A 31 -12.43 -5.04 10.76
C LYS A 31 -11.23 -4.36 11.44
N THR A 32 -11.46 -3.26 12.18
CA THR A 32 -10.41 -2.56 12.93
C THR A 32 -10.01 -3.30 14.22
N GLU A 33 -10.95 -3.98 14.89
CA GLU A 33 -10.67 -4.72 16.13
C GLU A 33 -9.76 -5.95 15.88
N LYS A 34 -9.98 -6.67 14.77
CA LYS A 34 -9.15 -7.83 14.38
C LYS A 34 -7.70 -7.48 14.03
N ALA A 35 -7.40 -6.22 13.75
CA ALA A 35 -6.03 -5.76 13.48
C ALA A 35 -5.25 -5.40 14.77
N SER A 36 -5.95 -5.03 15.85
CA SER A 36 -5.32 -4.59 17.10
C SER A 36 -4.82 -5.76 17.97
N GLN A 37 -5.44 -6.94 17.85
CA GLN A 37 -5.12 -8.10 18.71
C GLN A 37 -3.82 -8.85 18.34
N ARG A 38 -3.15 -8.52 17.22
CA ARG A 38 -1.90 -9.19 16.81
C ARG A 38 -0.60 -8.57 17.32
N VAL A 39 -0.64 -7.48 18.09
CA VAL A 39 0.56 -6.69 18.46
C VAL A 39 0.96 -6.85 19.93
N SER A 40 0.61 -7.97 20.59
CA SER A 40 1.08 -8.25 21.96
C SER A 40 1.81 -9.59 22.03
N ALA A 41 3.13 -9.55 21.79
CA ALA A 41 4.12 -10.43 22.40
C ALA A 41 5.54 -9.94 22.01
N SER A 42 6.12 -9.10 22.85
CA SER A 42 7.58 -8.90 22.95
C SER A 42 8.06 -9.69 24.17
N PRO A 43 9.32 -10.17 24.19
CA PRO A 43 10.25 -9.42 25.04
C PRO A 43 11.65 -9.21 24.45
N ASP A 44 12.20 -8.07 24.87
CA ASP A 44 13.60 -7.68 25.01
C ASP A 44 14.60 -8.82 25.25
N ARG A 45 15.79 -8.72 24.62
CA ARG A 45 17.09 -8.74 25.32
C ARG A 45 18.18 -7.98 24.54
N ILE A 46 18.77 -7.03 25.26
CA ILE A 46 20.05 -6.34 25.05
C ILE A 46 21.22 -7.33 25.12
N ILE A 47 22.20 -7.26 24.20
CA ILE A 47 23.66 -7.41 24.49
C ILE A 47 24.46 -6.60 23.45
N GLU A 48 25.30 -5.68 23.95
CA GLU A 48 26.36 -4.95 23.25
C GLU A 48 27.57 -5.84 22.91
N GLY A 49 28.25 -5.50 21.79
CA GLY A 49 29.72 -5.43 21.71
C GLY A 49 30.52 -6.72 21.56
N ILE A 50 31.24 -6.85 20.43
CA ILE A 50 32.70 -7.08 20.31
C ILE A 50 33.00 -7.57 18.87
N GLU A 51 33.73 -6.74 18.11
CA GLU A 51 34.74 -7.13 17.10
C GLU A 51 36.11 -6.80 17.73
N PRO A 52 37.29 -7.24 17.24
CA PRO A 52 37.60 -8.09 16.07
C PRO A 52 38.65 -9.19 16.37
N ASP A 53 38.95 -10.10 15.42
CA ASP A 53 40.35 -10.50 15.14
C ASP A 53 40.49 -11.32 13.84
N ASN A 54 41.60 -11.07 13.15
CA ASN A 54 42.07 -11.67 11.90
C ASN A 54 42.58 -13.11 12.06
N GLY A 55 42.53 -13.90 10.98
CA GLY A 55 43.29 -15.15 10.87
C GLY A 55 43.00 -15.91 9.57
N GLU A 56 44.05 -16.12 8.78
CA GLU A 56 44.07 -16.60 7.38
C GLU A 56 43.83 -18.11 7.17
N GLU A 57 43.44 -18.46 5.93
CA GLU A 57 43.77 -19.67 5.14
C GLU A 57 43.15 -21.06 5.52
N CYS A 58 42.72 -22.00 4.64
CA CYS A 58 42.73 -22.20 3.19
C CYS A 58 41.53 -23.11 2.75
N VAL A 59 41.05 -22.92 1.51
CA VAL A 59 40.64 -23.91 0.49
C VAL A 59 39.40 -24.83 0.65
N SER A 60 38.60 -24.76 -0.43
CA SER A 60 37.67 -25.72 -1.07
C SER A 60 36.15 -25.64 -0.77
N VAL A 61 35.42 -25.14 -1.78
CA VAL A 61 33.95 -24.95 -1.84
C VAL A 61 33.24 -26.26 -2.26
N PRO A 62 31.98 -26.48 -1.83
CA PRO A 62 30.90 -26.60 -2.83
C PRO A 62 29.63 -25.77 -2.49
N PRO A 63 28.76 -25.49 -3.48
CA PRO A 63 27.91 -24.31 -3.54
C PRO A 63 26.52 -24.56 -2.94
N VAL A 64 26.32 -24.19 -1.69
CA VAL A 64 24.98 -24.20 -1.06
C VAL A 64 24.69 -22.89 -0.33
N MET A 65 25.73 -22.20 0.13
CA MET A 65 25.61 -21.02 1.00
C MET A 65 25.31 -19.72 0.25
N GLU A 66 25.64 -19.63 -1.04
CA GLU A 66 25.36 -18.46 -1.89
C GLU A 66 23.87 -18.33 -2.23
N CYS A 67 23.18 -19.45 -2.44
CA CYS A 67 21.75 -19.48 -2.72
C CYS A 67 20.92 -19.02 -1.51
N ILE A 68 21.40 -19.24 -0.28
CA ILE A 68 20.69 -18.88 0.95
C ILE A 68 20.66 -17.36 1.16
N LYS A 69 21.80 -16.67 0.93
CA LYS A 69 21.86 -15.20 1.05
C LYS A 69 21.05 -14.51 -0.05
N GLU A 70 21.07 -15.05 -1.26
CA GLU A 70 20.36 -14.49 -2.41
C GLU A 70 18.83 -14.69 -2.34
N VAL A 71 18.38 -15.79 -1.74
CA VAL A 71 16.94 -16.03 -1.49
C VAL A 71 16.41 -15.10 -0.41
N ASP A 72 17.18 -14.85 0.65
CA ASP A 72 16.78 -13.96 1.76
C ASP A 72 16.64 -12.50 1.30
N ILE A 73 17.59 -12.00 0.50
CA ILE A 73 17.52 -10.63 -0.07
C ILE A 73 16.30 -10.48 -0.98
N ARG A 74 16.01 -11.46 -1.84
CA ARG A 74 14.84 -11.39 -2.73
C ARG A 74 13.52 -11.38 -1.96
N HIS A 75 13.42 -12.20 -0.91
CA HIS A 75 12.24 -12.20 -0.05
C HIS A 75 12.07 -10.85 0.67
N SER A 76 13.17 -10.27 1.15
CA SER A 76 13.21 -8.92 1.74
C SER A 76 12.74 -7.84 0.74
N LEU A 77 13.22 -7.87 -0.50
CA LEU A 77 12.82 -6.92 -1.54
C LEU A 77 11.35 -7.03 -1.92
N ILE A 78 10.81 -8.26 -2.02
CA ILE A 78 9.39 -8.49 -2.28
C ILE A 78 8.56 -7.93 -1.12
N SER A 79 8.97 -8.21 0.12
CA SER A 79 8.30 -7.67 1.31
C SER A 79 8.29 -6.15 1.30
N LEU A 80 9.44 -5.51 1.02
CA LEU A 80 9.55 -4.06 0.92
C LEU A 80 8.64 -3.50 -0.18
N TYR A 81 8.66 -4.10 -1.36
CA TYR A 81 7.79 -3.69 -2.47
C TYR A 81 6.30 -3.77 -2.09
N THR A 82 5.89 -4.89 -1.46
CA THR A 82 4.50 -5.07 -1.05
C THR A 82 4.06 -4.03 -0.02
N ALA A 83 4.92 -3.71 0.94
CA ALA A 83 4.65 -2.68 1.94
C ALA A 83 4.57 -1.27 1.33
N THR A 84 5.43 -0.96 0.36
CA THR A 84 5.49 0.38 -0.26
C THR A 84 4.34 0.63 -1.22
N TYR A 85 4.02 -0.33 -2.12
CA TYR A 85 3.09 -0.08 -3.22
C TYR A 85 1.73 -0.75 -3.09
N LEU A 86 1.61 -1.81 -2.30
CA LEU A 86 0.37 -2.59 -2.21
C LEU A 86 -0.46 -2.25 -0.97
N ASP A 87 0.09 -1.52 0.01
CA ASP A 87 -0.71 -0.94 1.10
C ASP A 87 -1.36 0.40 0.70
N CYS A 88 -2.47 0.29 -0.04
CA CYS A 88 -3.22 1.45 -0.51
C CYS A 88 -4.26 1.93 0.51
N LYS A 89 -4.02 3.09 1.12
CA LYS A 89 -5.00 3.77 1.97
C LYS A 89 -6.12 4.41 1.13
N PRO A 90 -7.36 4.48 1.66
CA PRO A 90 -8.45 5.13 0.96
C PRO A 90 -8.18 6.63 0.80
N VAL A 91 -7.94 7.05 -0.45
CA VAL A 91 -7.79 8.47 -0.81
C VAL A 91 -9.16 9.13 -0.97
N GLY A 92 -9.40 10.21 -0.22
CA GLY A 92 -10.68 10.93 -0.18
C GLY A 92 -10.92 11.92 -1.31
N SER A 93 -9.89 12.65 -1.78
CA SER A 93 -9.97 13.58 -2.91
C SER A 93 -9.20 13.04 -4.10
N ARG A 94 -9.83 12.95 -5.27
CA ARG A 94 -9.26 12.29 -6.45
C ARG A 94 -9.53 13.10 -7.72
N ALA A 95 -8.53 13.20 -8.58
CA ALA A 95 -8.66 13.66 -9.95
C ALA A 95 -8.59 12.46 -10.91
N GLN A 96 -9.33 12.52 -12.02
CA GLN A 96 -9.29 11.49 -13.06
C GLN A 96 -8.14 11.80 -14.03
N VAL A 97 -7.32 10.79 -14.33
CA VAL A 97 -6.21 10.88 -15.29
C VAL A 97 -6.28 9.67 -16.21
N TYR A 98 -5.94 9.88 -17.48
CA TYR A 98 -5.79 8.80 -18.45
C TYR A 98 -4.38 8.21 -18.40
N ILE A 99 -4.30 6.89 -18.46
CA ILE A 99 -3.04 6.15 -18.63
C ILE A 99 -3.14 5.26 -19.86
N SER A 100 -2.01 4.82 -20.40
CA SER A 100 -2.00 3.93 -21.57
C SER A 100 -2.78 2.65 -21.26
N LYS A 101 -3.44 2.11 -22.30
CA LYS A 101 -4.29 0.92 -22.19
C LYS A 101 -3.44 -0.30 -21.80
N GLU A 102 -2.23 -0.37 -22.31
CA GLU A 102 -1.25 -1.42 -22.08
C GLU A 102 -0.81 -1.42 -20.61
N ASN A 103 -0.45 -0.25 -20.06
CA ASN A 103 -0.08 -0.13 -18.65
C ASN A 103 -1.25 -0.47 -17.74
N HIS A 104 -2.45 0.02 -18.07
CA HIS A 104 -3.65 -0.31 -17.32
C HIS A 104 -3.92 -1.82 -17.31
N ALA A 105 -3.79 -2.49 -18.45
CA ALA A 105 -3.99 -3.94 -18.57
C ALA A 105 -2.93 -4.74 -17.79
N LEU A 106 -1.66 -4.32 -17.86
CA LEU A 106 -0.57 -4.94 -17.10
C LEU A 106 -0.79 -4.82 -15.60
N ILE A 107 -1.08 -3.61 -15.10
CA ILE A 107 -1.35 -3.36 -13.68
C ILE A 107 -2.57 -4.18 -13.23
N ARG A 108 -3.63 -4.23 -14.04
CA ARG A 108 -4.82 -5.02 -13.73
C ARG A 108 -4.50 -6.51 -13.57
N ARG A 109 -3.74 -7.09 -14.50
CA ARG A 109 -3.34 -8.51 -14.44
C ARG A 109 -2.46 -8.79 -13.23
N PHE A 110 -1.49 -7.92 -12.96
CA PHE A 110 -0.59 -8.03 -11.82
C PHE A 110 -1.34 -7.99 -10.49
N LEU A 111 -2.18 -6.96 -10.27
CA LEU A 111 -2.93 -6.80 -9.02
C LEU A 111 -3.96 -7.91 -8.82
N ALA A 112 -4.56 -8.44 -9.89
CA ALA A 112 -5.49 -9.55 -9.78
C ALA A 112 -4.87 -10.80 -9.13
N VAL A 113 -3.57 -11.01 -9.32
CA VAL A 113 -2.85 -12.16 -8.75
C VAL A 113 -2.24 -11.83 -7.39
N VAL A 114 -1.55 -10.69 -7.29
CA VAL A 114 -0.71 -10.38 -6.12
C VAL A 114 -1.47 -9.65 -5.01
N ALA A 115 -2.43 -8.80 -5.36
CA ALA A 115 -3.16 -7.97 -4.39
C ALA A 115 -4.57 -7.62 -4.90
N PRO A 116 -5.52 -8.58 -4.92
CA PRO A 116 -6.84 -8.38 -5.54
C PRO A 116 -7.71 -7.33 -4.84
N ASN A 117 -7.38 -7.00 -3.59
CA ASN A 117 -8.07 -5.98 -2.82
C ASN A 117 -7.55 -4.55 -3.10
N VAL A 118 -6.45 -4.42 -3.83
CA VAL A 118 -5.82 -3.14 -4.14
C VAL A 118 -6.41 -2.58 -5.44
N PRO A 119 -7.01 -1.39 -5.41
CA PRO A 119 -7.52 -0.77 -6.63
C PRO A 119 -6.35 -0.28 -7.49
N ILE A 120 -6.50 -0.37 -8.81
CA ILE A 120 -5.54 0.15 -9.80
C ILE A 120 -5.19 1.62 -9.51
N SER A 121 -6.20 2.44 -9.17
CA SER A 121 -6.00 3.85 -8.82
C SER A 121 -5.14 4.03 -7.57
N GLY A 122 -5.24 3.15 -6.57
CA GLY A 122 -4.42 3.20 -5.37
C GLY A 122 -2.97 2.90 -5.68
N TYR A 123 -2.72 1.83 -6.45
CA TYR A 123 -1.38 1.45 -6.87
C TYR A 123 -0.71 2.55 -7.70
N VAL A 124 -1.40 3.08 -8.70
CA VAL A 124 -0.89 4.19 -9.53
C VAL A 124 -0.60 5.42 -8.67
N ASN A 125 -1.49 5.76 -7.73
CA ASN A 125 -1.27 6.88 -6.83
C ASN A 125 -0.01 6.69 -5.98
N LYS A 126 0.28 5.46 -5.52
CA LYS A 126 1.50 5.18 -4.74
C LYS A 126 2.77 5.36 -5.55
N VAL A 127 2.78 4.85 -6.78
CA VAL A 127 3.91 5.05 -7.71
C VAL A 127 4.15 6.53 -7.99
N VAL A 128 3.09 7.29 -8.25
CA VAL A 128 3.19 8.74 -8.49
C VAL A 128 3.63 9.49 -7.22
N GLU A 129 3.06 9.15 -6.05
CA GLU A 129 3.42 9.77 -4.76
C GLU A 129 4.92 9.61 -4.47
N GLU A 130 5.47 8.41 -4.67
CA GLU A 130 6.88 8.18 -4.46
C GLU A 130 7.76 8.92 -5.46
N HIS A 131 7.39 8.89 -6.75
CA HIS A 131 8.15 9.64 -7.77
C HIS A 131 8.21 11.14 -7.42
N LEU A 132 7.06 11.73 -7.08
CA LEU A 132 7.00 13.15 -6.70
C LEU A 132 7.75 13.44 -5.39
N ARG A 133 7.81 12.48 -4.47
CA ARG A 133 8.54 12.61 -3.21
C ARG A 133 10.05 12.54 -3.43
N ASN A 134 10.52 11.57 -4.21
CA ASN A 134 11.95 11.31 -4.41
C ASN A 134 12.60 12.36 -5.30
N TYR A 135 11.86 12.93 -6.26
CA TYR A 135 12.37 13.92 -7.22
C TYR A 135 11.83 15.33 -6.97
N ARG A 136 11.43 15.61 -5.72
CA ARG A 136 10.76 16.87 -5.38
C ARG A 136 11.62 18.08 -5.73
N ASP A 137 12.91 18.01 -5.43
CA ASP A 137 13.80 19.15 -5.52
C ASP A 137 14.21 19.41 -6.97
N GLU A 138 14.46 18.36 -7.75
CA GLU A 138 14.70 18.42 -9.19
C GLU A 138 13.50 18.98 -9.95
N ILE A 139 12.29 18.51 -9.62
CA ILE A 139 11.05 19.05 -10.19
C ILE A 139 10.91 20.54 -9.84
N SER A 140 11.24 20.92 -8.60
CA SER A 140 11.15 22.32 -8.15
C SER A 140 12.16 23.21 -8.87
N GLN A 141 13.39 22.73 -9.09
CA GLN A 141 14.43 23.44 -9.82
C GLN A 141 14.04 23.65 -11.29
N LEU A 142 13.59 22.59 -11.97
CA LEU A 142 13.12 22.70 -13.36
C LEU A 142 11.96 23.69 -13.51
N HIS A 143 11.06 23.73 -12.53
CA HIS A 143 9.97 24.68 -12.49
C HIS A 143 10.46 26.12 -12.32
N SER A 144 11.39 26.40 -11.39
CA SER A 144 11.95 27.75 -11.21
C SER A 144 12.72 28.23 -12.43
N ASP A 145 13.51 27.36 -13.06
CA ASP A 145 14.31 27.69 -14.23
C ASP A 145 13.43 28.08 -15.42
N SER A 146 12.31 27.35 -15.59
CA SER A 146 11.32 27.61 -16.65
C SER A 146 10.57 28.93 -16.44
N ILE A 147 10.31 29.34 -15.19
CA ILE A 147 9.69 30.64 -14.88
C ILE A 147 10.69 31.79 -15.06
N SER A 148 11.97 31.54 -14.76
CA SER A 148 13.02 32.57 -14.82
C SER A 148 13.46 32.92 -16.24
N LYS A 149 13.17 32.06 -17.24
CA LYS A 149 13.43 32.37 -18.65
C LYS A 149 12.40 33.39 -19.16
N PRO A 150 12.81 34.60 -19.56
CA PRO A 150 11.92 35.50 -20.27
C PRO A 150 11.51 34.88 -21.62
N LEU A 151 10.27 35.15 -22.03
CA LEU A 151 9.68 34.76 -23.32
C LEU A 151 10.53 35.19 -24.52
#